data_AF-A0A368T740-F1
#
_entry.id   AF-A0A368T740-F1
#
_cell.length_a   1.000
_cell.length_b   1.000
_cell.length_c   1.000
_cell.angle_alpha   90.00
_cell.angle_beta   90.00
_cell.angle_gamma   90.00
#
_symmetry.space_group_name_H-M   'P 1'
#
loop_
_entity.id
_entity.type
_entity.pdbx_description
1 polymer ?
#
loop_
_entity_poly.entity_id
_entity_poly.type
_entity_poly.pdbx_seq_one_letter_code
_entity_poly.pdbx_strand_id
1 'polypeptide(L)'
;MNQNQVQRRQDNVPPSQPAQFGQPARIGQATAVEQSRAVAEVQAAIVVAQQCPRNTHSAMAAMRESCAQKGLAERAFYRFPRAGGAVSGPSVHLARELARCWGNIQYGVAELRRDDEYGQSEMQAWAWDVQTNARSSLTFIVPHKRDVKGGPKKLEELRDIYENNANNGARRLREVIFSVLPAWFVEEAKDLCAKTLQDGGGRPLAQRVADAVHAFEGIGITVDQMEQKVSRKTEKWTEHDVAQFGVIFKSIQRGEVSRDEEFPPPQVTADELVGPAGEKPQAATKSAKADAPDPQ
;
A
#
# COMPACT_ATOMS: atom_id res chain seq x y z
N MET A 1 38.61 54.23 50.47
CA MET A 1 39.07 53.03 51.21
C MET A 1 37.95 52.00 51.08
N ASN A 2 38.27 50.83 50.50
CA ASN A 2 37.46 49.64 50.16
C ASN A 2 36.31 49.80 49.14
N GLN A 3 36.52 49.42 47.86
CA GLN A 3 36.64 48.06 47.29
C GLN A 3 35.32 47.29 47.33
N ASN A 4 34.55 47.30 46.23
CA ASN A 4 34.48 46.19 45.25
C ASN A 4 34.07 44.86 45.89
N GLN A 5 32.78 44.53 45.85
CA GLN A 5 32.27 43.15 45.70
C GLN A 5 30.73 43.13 45.72
N VAL A 6 30.09 43.34 44.57
CA VAL A 6 28.84 42.64 44.22
C VAL A 6 28.91 42.29 42.74
N GLN A 7 29.91 41.46 42.41
CA GLN A 7 30.07 40.86 41.09
C GLN A 7 29.02 39.77 40.95
N ARG A 8 28.24 39.87 39.86
CA ARG A 8 27.35 38.87 39.27
C ARG A 8 27.73 37.43 39.64
N ARG A 9 26.88 36.74 40.40
CA ARG A 9 26.87 35.27 40.39
C ARG A 9 26.22 34.83 39.07
N GLN A 10 27.06 34.66 38.06
CA GLN A 10 26.71 33.79 36.93
C GLN A 10 26.72 32.36 37.49
N ASP A 11 25.55 31.73 37.51
CA ASP A 11 25.41 30.31 37.75
C ASP A 11 26.14 29.57 36.63
N ASN A 12 27.38 29.16 36.92
CA ASN A 12 28.18 28.32 36.07
C ASN A 12 27.63 26.89 36.17
N VAL A 13 26.53 26.62 35.45
CA VAL A 13 26.03 25.26 35.24
C VAL A 13 26.99 24.59 34.26
N PRO A 14 27.79 23.60 34.66
CA PRO A 14 28.62 22.87 33.72
C PRO A 14 27.72 22.21 32.67
N PRO A 15 28.15 22.13 31.39
CA PRO A 15 27.36 21.43 30.38
C PRO A 15 27.11 20.02 30.88
N SER A 16 25.83 19.67 31.02
CA SER A 16 25.39 18.32 31.39
C SER A 16 26.02 17.34 30.40
N GLN A 17 27.00 16.56 30.88
CA GLN A 17 27.55 15.47 30.10
C GLN A 17 26.38 14.55 29.70
N PRO A 18 26.27 14.15 28.42
CA PRO A 18 25.25 13.19 28.03
C PRO A 18 25.43 11.95 28.89
N ALA A 19 24.35 11.50 29.54
CA ALA A 19 24.36 10.31 30.36
C ALA A 19 24.99 9.15 29.56
N GLN A 20 26.14 8.67 30.01
CA GLN A 20 26.80 7.51 29.42
C GLN A 20 25.95 6.29 29.78
N PHE A 21 25.07 5.89 28.87
CA PHE A 21 24.40 4.60 28.95
C PHE A 21 25.48 3.52 29.06
N GLY A 22 25.43 2.72 30.13
CA GLY A 22 26.48 1.75 30.46
C GLY A 22 26.78 0.85 29.27
N GLN A 23 27.98 0.98 28.70
CA GLN A 23 28.42 0.12 27.62
C GLN A 23 28.74 -1.27 28.18
N PRO A 24 28.33 -2.36 27.50
CA PRO A 24 28.69 -3.70 27.94
C PRO A 24 30.21 -3.86 27.97
N ALA A 25 30.73 -4.42 29.08
CA ALA A 25 32.16 -4.43 29.40
C ALA A 25 33.07 -5.20 28.41
N ARG A 26 32.49 -5.94 27.46
CA ARG A 26 33.20 -6.58 26.34
C ARG A 26 32.35 -6.54 25.07
N ILE A 27 32.65 -5.60 24.19
CA ILE A 27 32.09 -5.53 22.84
C ILE A 27 33.02 -6.33 21.93
N GLY A 28 32.49 -7.29 21.16
CA GLY A 28 33.27 -7.98 20.14
C GLY A 28 33.78 -6.99 19.09
N GLN A 29 34.96 -7.21 18.51
CA GLN A 29 35.53 -6.31 17.49
C GLN A 29 34.53 -6.03 16.35
N ALA A 30 33.78 -7.03 15.90
CA ALA A 30 32.73 -6.88 14.90
C ALA A 30 31.61 -5.92 15.35
N THR A 31 31.13 -6.03 16.59
CA THR A 31 30.11 -5.15 17.15
C THR A 31 30.61 -3.71 17.32
N ALA A 32 31.88 -3.53 17.71
CA ALA A 32 32.49 -2.20 17.85
C ALA A 32 32.66 -1.50 16.48
N VAL A 33 33.06 -2.25 15.46
CA VAL A 33 33.13 -1.76 14.07
C VAL A 33 31.74 -1.37 13.56
N GLU A 34 30.71 -2.18 13.82
CA GLU A 34 29.35 -1.88 13.39
C GLU A 34 28.78 -0.61 14.04
N GLN A 35 28.98 -0.45 15.36
CA GLN A 35 28.56 0.76 16.07
C GLN A 35 29.25 2.01 15.51
N SER A 36 30.56 1.92 15.24
CA SER A 36 31.34 3.03 14.68
C SER A 36 30.87 3.38 13.26
N ARG A 37 30.60 2.37 12.43
CA ARG A 37 30.05 2.54 11.08
C ARG A 37 28.69 3.23 11.11
N ALA A 38 27.78 2.78 11.98
CA ALA A 38 26.44 3.35 12.09
C ALA A 38 26.47 4.83 12.49
N VAL A 39 27.33 5.22 13.44
CA VAL A 39 27.51 6.63 13.82
C VAL A 39 28.09 7.43 12.66
N ALA A 40 29.13 6.93 12.00
CA ALA A 40 29.78 7.61 10.89
C ALA A 40 28.83 7.81 9.70
N GLU A 41 28.00 6.82 9.38
CA GLU A 41 27.02 6.89 8.29
C GLU A 41 25.96 7.97 8.56
N VAL A 42 25.41 8.01 9.78
CA VAL A 42 24.43 9.03 10.19
C VAL A 42 25.05 10.43 10.16
N GLN A 43 26.26 10.60 10.70
CA GLN A 43 26.96 11.88 10.68
C GLN A 43 27.27 12.34 9.26
N ALA A 44 27.81 11.44 8.42
CA ALA A 44 28.13 11.75 7.02
C ALA A 44 26.88 12.16 6.24
N ALA A 45 25.76 11.47 6.42
CA ALA A 45 24.50 11.79 5.75
C ALA A 45 24.00 13.20 6.10
N ILE A 46 24.03 13.58 7.39
CA ILE A 46 23.64 14.93 7.83
C ILE A 46 24.61 15.97 7.25
N VAL A 47 25.93 15.76 7.38
CA VAL A 47 26.93 16.72 6.91
C VAL A 47 26.82 16.95 5.41
N VAL A 48 26.71 15.88 4.61
CA VAL A 48 26.55 15.99 3.15
C VAL A 48 25.24 16.69 2.80
N ALA A 49 24.13 16.39 3.47
CA ALA A 49 22.85 17.04 3.21
C ALA A 49 22.85 18.55 3.55
N GLN A 50 23.60 18.97 4.58
CA GLN A 50 23.77 20.38 4.92
C GLN A 50 24.72 21.11 3.97
N GLN A 51 25.78 20.45 3.50
CA GLN A 51 26.74 21.02 2.54
C GLN A 51 26.19 21.07 1.11
N CYS A 52 25.35 20.11 0.75
CA CYS A 52 24.71 19.98 -0.56
C CYS A 52 23.17 20.00 -0.39
N PRO A 53 22.58 21.15 0.00
CA PRO A 53 21.14 21.25 0.18
C PRO A 53 20.40 21.00 -1.13
N ARG A 54 19.23 20.36 -1.05
CA ARG A 54 18.34 20.11 -2.19
C ARG A 54 17.97 21.43 -2.89
N ASN A 55 17.88 21.39 -4.21
CA ASN A 55 17.25 22.45 -4.99
C ASN A 55 15.77 22.09 -5.24
N THR A 56 14.85 22.84 -4.63
CA THR A 56 13.40 22.58 -4.74
C THR A 56 12.90 22.65 -6.19
N HIS A 57 13.42 23.56 -7.01
CA HIS A 57 13.02 23.65 -8.41
C HIS A 57 13.45 22.42 -9.20
N SER A 58 14.68 21.94 -9.00
CA SER A 58 15.17 20.70 -9.61
C SER A 58 14.37 19.48 -9.15
N ALA A 59 14.01 19.40 -7.87
CA ALA A 59 13.16 18.34 -7.33
C ALA A 59 11.76 18.34 -7.96
N MET A 60 11.16 19.53 -8.14
CA MET A 60 9.88 19.69 -8.84
C MET A 60 9.96 19.29 -10.31
N ALA A 61 11.01 19.69 -11.01
CA ALA A 61 11.22 19.31 -12.41
C ALA A 61 11.36 17.78 -12.55
N ALA A 62 12.16 17.14 -11.70
CA ALA A 62 12.32 15.69 -11.69
C ALA A 62 11.02 14.95 -11.36
N MET A 63 10.25 15.46 -10.39
CA MET A 63 8.92 14.93 -10.06
C MET A 63 7.97 15.02 -11.25
N ARG A 64 7.90 16.18 -11.91
CA ARG A 64 7.02 16.40 -13.06
C ARG A 64 7.36 15.48 -14.22
N GLU A 65 8.64 15.37 -14.53
CA GLU A 65 9.15 14.48 -15.57
C GLU A 65 8.78 13.02 -15.28
N SER A 66 8.96 12.57 -14.04
CA SER A 66 8.67 11.20 -13.63
C SER A 66 7.16 10.91 -13.61
N CYS A 67 6.35 11.83 -13.09
CA CYS A 67 4.89 11.69 -13.06
C CYS A 67 4.26 11.73 -14.46
N ALA A 68 4.93 12.35 -15.43
CA ALA A 68 4.54 12.31 -16.84
C ALA A 68 4.77 10.93 -17.49
N GLN A 69 5.60 10.07 -16.90
CA GLN A 69 5.85 8.73 -17.43
C GLN A 69 4.69 7.78 -17.12
N LYS A 70 4.11 7.19 -18.18
CA LYS A 70 3.03 6.22 -18.07
C LYS A 70 3.38 5.03 -17.16
N GLY A 71 4.64 4.57 -17.19
CA GLY A 71 5.10 3.46 -16.35
C GLY A 71 4.99 3.72 -14.85
N LEU A 72 5.24 4.96 -14.41
CA LEU A 72 4.99 5.36 -13.02
C LEU A 72 3.48 5.54 -12.79
N ALA A 73 2.80 6.29 -13.67
CA ALA A 73 1.40 6.63 -13.52
C ALA A 73 0.50 5.39 -13.34
N GLU A 74 0.74 4.31 -14.09
CA GLU A 74 0.02 3.02 -13.97
C GLU A 74 0.16 2.34 -12.60
N ARG A 75 1.19 2.71 -11.83
CA ARG A 75 1.49 2.16 -10.51
C ARG A 75 1.36 3.20 -9.41
N ALA A 76 0.99 4.44 -9.75
CA ALA A 76 0.98 5.56 -8.83
C ALA A 76 -0.15 5.47 -7.80
N PHE A 77 -1.20 4.71 -8.11
CA PHE A 77 -2.39 4.57 -7.25
C PHE A 77 -2.68 3.11 -6.92
N TYR A 78 -3.18 2.88 -5.70
CA TYR A 78 -3.83 1.64 -5.31
C TYR A 78 -5.33 1.87 -5.19
N ARG A 79 -6.11 0.79 -5.30
CA ARG A 79 -7.54 0.83 -5.02
C ARG A 79 -7.99 -0.48 -4.38
N PHE A 80 -8.78 -0.39 -3.32
CA PHE A 80 -9.44 -1.56 -2.74
C PHE A 80 -10.83 -1.25 -2.16
N PRO A 81 -11.77 -2.20 -2.19
CA PRO A 81 -13.09 -2.01 -1.59
C PRO A 81 -13.04 -2.09 -0.06
N ARG A 82 -13.74 -1.18 0.62
CA ARG A 82 -13.87 -1.15 2.08
C ARG A 82 -15.19 -0.50 2.48
N ALA A 83 -15.90 -1.10 3.44
CA ALA A 83 -17.10 -0.53 4.07
C ALA A 83 -18.17 -0.01 3.08
N GLY A 84 -18.45 -0.77 2.01
CA GLY A 84 -19.44 -0.40 1.01
C GLY A 84 -18.99 0.63 -0.04
N GLY A 85 -17.74 1.08 0.02
CA GLY A 85 -17.13 1.97 -0.97
C GLY A 85 -15.76 1.47 -1.45
N ALA A 86 -15.05 2.31 -2.20
CA ALA A 86 -13.67 2.06 -2.60
C ALA A 86 -12.73 3.06 -1.94
N VAL A 87 -11.65 2.56 -1.36
CA VAL A 87 -10.54 3.36 -0.86
C VAL A 87 -9.48 3.41 -1.96
N SER A 88 -9.12 4.62 -2.37
CA SER A 88 -8.04 4.88 -3.33
C SER A 88 -7.03 5.82 -2.70
N GLY A 89 -5.77 5.70 -3.11
CA GLY A 89 -4.72 6.58 -2.64
C GLY A 89 -3.42 6.42 -3.43
N PRO A 90 -2.47 7.35 -3.21
CA PRO A 90 -1.15 7.23 -3.80
C PRO A 90 -0.46 5.95 -3.27
N SER A 91 0.28 5.25 -4.12
CA SER A 91 0.91 3.98 -3.78
C SER A 91 2.30 4.17 -3.15
N VAL A 92 2.87 3.08 -2.64
CA VAL A 92 4.28 3.06 -2.20
C VAL A 92 5.25 3.32 -3.35
N HIS A 93 4.87 3.03 -4.60
CA HIS A 93 5.70 3.31 -5.77
C HIS A 93 5.83 4.81 -6.00
N LEU A 94 4.70 5.54 -5.93
CA LEU A 94 4.74 6.99 -5.99
C LEU A 94 5.53 7.56 -4.81
N ALA A 95 5.32 7.07 -3.59
CA ALA A 95 6.06 7.54 -2.42
C ALA A 95 7.58 7.43 -2.58
N ARG A 96 8.09 6.27 -2.99
CA ARG A 96 9.53 6.05 -3.20
C ARG A 96 10.08 6.95 -4.30
N GLU A 97 9.33 7.13 -5.38
CA GLU A 97 9.75 7.98 -6.48
C GLU A 97 9.80 9.46 -6.08
N LEU A 98 8.82 9.93 -5.31
CA LEU A 98 8.84 11.28 -4.76
C LEU A 98 9.99 11.49 -3.78
N ALA A 99 10.30 10.51 -2.93
CA ALA A 99 11.45 10.59 -2.05
C ALA A 99 12.78 10.68 -2.84
N ARG A 100 12.90 9.92 -3.94
CA ARG A 100 14.05 9.99 -4.87
C ARG A 100 14.17 11.37 -5.50
N CYS A 101 13.08 11.93 -6.02
CA CYS A 101 13.05 13.25 -6.65
C CYS A 101 13.31 14.38 -5.66
N TRP A 102 12.79 14.27 -4.44
CA TRP A 102 13.00 15.27 -3.38
C TRP A 102 14.47 15.31 -2.95
N GLY A 103 15.15 14.15 -2.94
CA GLY A 103 16.55 14.00 -2.50
C GLY A 103 16.67 13.97 -0.98
N ASN A 104 17.87 13.77 -0.43
CA ASN A 104 18.17 13.90 1.02
C ASN A 104 17.12 13.24 1.96
N ILE A 105 16.48 12.15 1.52
CA ILE A 105 15.56 11.35 2.32
C ILE A 105 16.13 9.94 2.40
N GLN A 106 16.22 9.44 3.63
CA GLN A 106 16.44 8.04 3.91
C GLN A 106 15.11 7.42 4.35
N TYR A 107 14.86 6.16 3.97
CA TYR A 107 13.67 5.43 4.40
C TYR A 107 13.94 3.94 4.39
N GLY A 108 13.15 3.18 5.14
CA GLY A 108 13.33 1.73 5.21
C GLY A 108 12.23 1.01 5.95
N VAL A 109 12.25 -0.31 5.82
CA VAL A 109 11.45 -1.25 6.61
C VAL A 109 12.40 -2.26 7.24
N ALA A 110 12.22 -2.55 8.52
CA ALA A 110 12.98 -3.56 9.26
C ALA A 110 12.02 -4.51 10.00
N GLU A 111 12.31 -5.80 9.98
CA GLU A 111 11.73 -6.76 10.92
C GLU A 111 12.58 -6.71 12.20
N LEU A 112 12.02 -6.17 13.28
CA LEU A 112 12.72 -6.02 14.55
C LEU A 112 12.76 -7.34 15.33
N ARG A 113 11.66 -8.10 15.25
CA ARG A 113 11.52 -9.41 15.88
C ARG A 113 10.55 -10.27 15.10
N ARG A 114 10.86 -11.56 14.97
CA ARG A 114 9.91 -12.59 14.54
C ARG A 114 9.63 -13.53 15.70
N ASP A 115 8.36 -13.84 15.89
CA ASP A 115 7.86 -14.77 16.91
C ASP A 115 6.93 -15.77 16.25
N ASP A 116 7.48 -16.91 15.82
CA ASP A 116 6.72 -17.94 15.11
C ASP A 116 5.80 -18.73 16.07
N GLU A 117 6.15 -18.79 17.37
CA GLU A 117 5.32 -19.42 18.40
C GLU A 117 4.03 -18.63 18.64
N TYR A 118 4.15 -17.30 18.80
CA TYR A 118 3.00 -16.40 18.91
C TYR A 118 2.38 -16.05 17.54
N GLY A 119 3.04 -16.41 16.44
CA GLY A 119 2.59 -16.16 15.08
C GLY A 119 2.50 -14.67 14.75
N GLN A 120 3.55 -13.91 15.03
CA GLN A 120 3.61 -12.48 14.70
C GLN A 120 5.04 -11.99 14.41
N SER A 121 5.13 -10.91 13.65
CA SER A 121 6.37 -10.16 13.45
C SER A 121 6.23 -8.72 13.93
N GLU A 122 7.19 -8.24 14.70
CA GLU A 122 7.35 -6.83 15.00
C GLU A 122 8.14 -6.16 13.88
N MET A 123 7.51 -5.20 13.23
CA MET A 123 8.03 -4.51 12.07
C MET A 123 8.16 -3.01 12.37
N GLN A 124 9.13 -2.36 11.75
CA GLN A 124 9.25 -0.92 11.76
C GLN A 124 9.37 -0.39 10.33
N ALA A 125 8.61 0.67 10.03
CA ALA A 125 8.83 1.49 8.85
C ALA A 125 9.26 2.88 9.29
N TRP A 126 10.20 3.49 8.58
CA TRP A 126 10.72 4.81 8.92
C TRP A 126 11.08 5.63 7.68
N ALA A 127 11.04 6.94 7.83
CA ALA A 127 11.57 7.90 6.87
C ALA A 127 12.21 9.08 7.61
N TRP A 128 13.26 9.65 7.03
CA TRP A 128 14.03 10.74 7.59
C TRP A 128 14.55 11.65 6.48
N ASP A 129 14.05 12.87 6.44
CA ASP A 129 14.68 13.95 5.70
C ASP A 129 15.91 14.43 6.49
N VAL A 130 17.10 14.05 6.04
CA VAL A 130 18.36 14.36 6.71
C VAL A 130 18.76 15.84 6.61
N GLN A 131 18.16 16.60 5.69
CA GLN A 131 18.43 18.02 5.51
C GLN A 131 17.58 18.88 6.44
N THR A 132 16.28 18.60 6.56
CA THR A 132 15.37 19.35 7.45
C THR A 132 15.25 18.73 8.84
N ASN A 133 15.80 17.52 9.00
CA ASN A 133 15.68 16.68 10.18
C ASN A 133 14.24 16.23 10.51
N ALA A 134 13.31 16.34 9.55
CA ALA A 134 11.97 15.78 9.69
C ALA A 134 12.03 14.26 9.68
N ARG A 135 11.56 13.61 10.76
CA ARG A 135 11.65 12.16 10.93
C ARG A 135 10.32 11.57 11.36
N SER A 136 10.00 10.41 10.79
CA SER A 136 8.79 9.65 11.09
C SER A 136 9.12 8.17 11.17
N SER A 137 8.55 7.48 12.16
CA SER A 137 8.73 6.05 12.36
C SER A 137 7.45 5.44 12.91
N LEU A 138 7.08 4.28 12.39
CA LEU A 138 5.95 3.48 12.84
C LEU A 138 6.45 2.07 13.16
N THR A 139 6.37 1.69 14.44
CA THR A 139 6.54 0.31 14.87
C THR A 139 5.17 -0.35 14.99
N PHE A 140 5.01 -1.55 14.44
CA PHE A 140 3.73 -2.24 14.39
C PHE A 140 3.90 -3.76 14.41
N ILE A 141 2.90 -4.44 14.95
CA ILE A 141 2.82 -5.90 14.95
C ILE A 141 2.06 -6.36 13.71
N VAL A 142 2.64 -7.33 13.00
CA VAL A 142 2.03 -8.03 11.88
C VAL A 142 1.73 -9.47 12.32
N PRO A 143 0.46 -9.80 12.60
CA PRO A 143 0.07 -11.18 12.85
C PRO A 143 0.29 -12.03 11.59
N HIS A 144 0.77 -13.27 11.78
CA HIS A 144 0.92 -14.29 10.73
C HIS A 144 -0.44 -14.91 10.41
N LYS A 145 -1.36 -14.06 9.97
CA LYS A 145 -2.72 -14.43 9.56
C LYS A 145 -3.16 -13.57 8.40
N ARG A 146 -4.05 -14.11 7.58
CA ARG A 146 -4.69 -13.43 6.47
C ARG A 146 -6.19 -13.46 6.68
N ASP A 147 -6.83 -12.30 6.59
CA ASP A 147 -8.29 -12.23 6.62
C ASP A 147 -8.86 -12.87 5.36
N VAL A 148 -9.80 -13.80 5.52
CA VAL A 148 -10.54 -14.41 4.42
C VAL A 148 -12.05 -14.34 4.71
N LYS A 149 -12.88 -14.54 3.67
CA LYS A 149 -14.33 -14.69 3.84
C LYS A 149 -14.59 -15.92 4.72
N GLY A 150 -14.96 -15.69 5.99
CA GLY A 150 -15.12 -16.74 7.01
C GLY A 150 -14.25 -16.57 8.26
N GLY A 151 -13.35 -15.58 8.29
CA GLY A 151 -12.51 -15.26 9.44
C GLY A 151 -11.01 -15.27 9.12
N PRO A 152 -10.15 -14.89 10.07
CA PRO A 152 -8.70 -14.90 9.85
C PRO A 152 -8.16 -16.32 9.74
N LYS A 153 -7.44 -16.63 8.66
CA LYS A 153 -6.70 -17.88 8.47
C LYS A 153 -5.24 -17.68 8.87
N LYS A 154 -4.69 -18.59 9.68
CA LYS A 154 -3.27 -18.59 10.04
C LYS A 154 -2.40 -18.83 8.81
N LEU A 155 -1.27 -18.12 8.73
CA LEU A 155 -0.22 -18.34 7.74
C LEU A 155 0.85 -19.22 8.37
N GLU A 156 1.15 -20.35 7.74
CA GLU A 156 2.14 -21.32 8.22
C GLU A 156 3.36 -21.36 7.30
N GLU A 157 3.16 -21.12 6.00
CA GLU A 157 4.22 -21.09 5.02
C GLU A 157 5.09 -19.84 5.17
N LEU A 158 6.41 -20.04 5.23
CA LEU A 158 7.39 -18.96 5.40
C LEU A 158 7.27 -17.90 4.31
N ARG A 159 6.95 -18.32 3.07
CA ARG A 159 6.72 -17.42 1.95
C ARG A 159 5.51 -16.52 2.18
N ASP A 160 4.39 -17.09 2.64
CA ASP A 160 3.17 -16.33 2.90
C ASP A 160 3.36 -15.32 4.02
N ILE A 161 4.09 -15.71 5.07
CA ILE A 161 4.46 -14.82 6.18
C ILE A 161 5.34 -13.67 5.67
N TYR A 162 6.36 -13.97 4.86
CA TYR A 162 7.22 -12.95 4.26
C TYR A 162 6.43 -11.96 3.39
N GLU A 163 5.58 -12.46 2.49
CA GLU A 163 4.76 -11.62 1.61
C GLU A 163 3.76 -10.77 2.43
N ASN A 164 3.18 -11.32 3.51
CA ASN A 164 2.31 -10.57 4.42
C ASN A 164 3.06 -9.43 5.14
N ASN A 165 4.27 -9.71 5.64
CA ASN A 165 5.11 -8.71 6.30
C ASN A 165 5.56 -7.63 5.31
N ALA A 166 5.97 -8.01 4.10
CA ALA A 166 6.36 -7.09 3.04
C ALA A 166 5.21 -6.15 2.64
N ASN A 167 3.99 -6.69 2.49
CA ASN A 167 2.80 -5.91 2.17
C ASN A 167 2.43 -4.93 3.29
N ASN A 168 2.46 -5.37 4.55
CA ASN A 168 2.21 -4.50 5.69
C ASN A 168 3.30 -3.43 5.84
N GLY A 169 4.56 -3.78 5.63
CA GLY A 169 5.71 -2.88 5.59
C GLY A 169 5.58 -1.82 4.51
N ALA A 170 5.24 -2.20 3.28
CA ALA A 170 5.06 -1.28 2.17
C ALA A 170 3.97 -0.22 2.46
N ARG A 171 2.86 -0.63 3.10
CA ARG A 171 1.78 0.29 3.50
C ARG A 171 2.27 1.35 4.50
N ARG A 172 3.03 0.97 5.53
CA ARG A 172 3.53 1.92 6.54
C ARG A 172 4.70 2.74 6.01
N LEU A 173 5.56 2.14 5.18
CA LEU A 173 6.65 2.84 4.49
C LEU A 173 6.11 4.01 3.67
N ARG A 174 5.01 3.78 2.94
CA ARG A 174 4.30 4.83 2.22
C ARG A 174 3.90 5.99 3.14
N GLU A 175 3.24 5.69 4.27
CA GLU A 175 2.80 6.71 5.22
C GLU A 175 3.97 7.55 5.76
N VAL A 176 5.03 6.88 6.23
CA VAL A 176 6.18 7.60 6.81
C VAL A 176 6.91 8.44 5.76
N ILE A 177 7.04 7.96 4.51
CA ILE A 177 7.62 8.77 3.42
C ILE A 177 6.77 10.01 3.16
N PHE A 178 5.44 9.87 3.00
CA PHE A 178 4.59 11.04 2.77
C PHE A 178 4.58 12.02 3.94
N SER A 179 4.74 11.53 5.18
CA SER A 179 4.77 12.40 6.36
C SER A 179 6.00 13.32 6.43
N VAL A 180 7.09 13.01 5.73
CA VAL A 180 8.30 13.85 5.68
C VAL A 180 8.40 14.68 4.39
N LEU A 181 7.48 14.49 3.44
CA LEU A 181 7.40 15.27 2.20
C LEU A 181 6.42 16.45 2.36
N PRO A 182 6.65 17.59 1.66
CA PRO A 182 5.67 18.66 1.63
C PRO A 182 4.36 18.21 0.97
N ALA A 183 3.22 18.53 1.58
CA ALA A 183 1.91 18.10 1.09
C ALA A 183 1.63 18.56 -0.36
N TRP A 184 1.96 19.82 -0.70
CA TRP A 184 1.77 20.36 -2.06
C TRP A 184 2.55 19.58 -3.13
N PHE A 185 3.72 19.04 -2.79
CA PHE A 185 4.56 18.27 -3.71
C PHE A 185 3.92 16.90 -4.01
N VAL A 186 3.30 16.29 -2.99
CA VAL A 186 2.57 15.03 -3.14
C VAL A 186 1.28 15.22 -3.93
N GLU A 187 0.53 16.29 -3.66
CA GLU A 187 -0.71 16.60 -4.39
C GLU A 187 -0.45 16.91 -5.88
N GLU A 188 0.56 17.71 -6.20
CA GLU A 188 0.94 17.99 -7.59
C GLU A 188 1.32 16.71 -8.34
N ALA A 189 2.07 15.81 -7.69
CA ALA A 189 2.45 14.52 -8.28
C ALA A 189 1.23 13.62 -8.56
N LYS A 190 0.25 13.60 -7.65
CA LYS A 190 -1.01 12.86 -7.83
C LYS A 190 -1.77 13.39 -9.06
N ASP A 191 -1.92 14.70 -9.15
CA ASP A 191 -2.64 15.32 -10.27
C ASP A 191 -1.97 15.02 -11.62
N LEU A 192 -0.64 15.06 -11.66
CA LEU A 192 0.13 14.73 -12.86
C LEU A 192 0.00 13.26 -13.25
N CYS A 193 0.15 12.32 -12.31
CA CYS A 193 -0.06 10.91 -12.62
C CYS A 193 -1.49 10.63 -13.08
N ALA A 194 -2.50 11.24 -12.46
CA ALA A 194 -3.88 11.11 -12.88
C ALA A 194 -4.10 11.64 -14.31
N LYS A 195 -3.52 12.81 -14.62
CA LYS A 195 -3.55 13.40 -15.96
C LYS A 195 -2.88 12.51 -16.99
N THR A 196 -1.72 11.93 -16.67
CA THR A 196 -1.00 11.00 -17.56
C THR A 196 -1.82 9.75 -17.87
N LEU A 197 -2.55 9.22 -16.87
CA LEU A 197 -3.46 8.09 -17.10
C LEU A 197 -4.64 8.47 -17.99
N GLN A 198 -5.20 9.67 -17.79
CA GLN A 198 -6.32 10.19 -18.60
C GLN A 198 -5.90 10.47 -20.05
N ASP A 199 -4.71 11.03 -20.28
CA ASP A 199 -4.18 11.24 -21.63
C ASP A 199 -3.87 9.90 -22.33
N GLY A 200 -3.52 8.87 -21.57
CA GLY A 200 -3.33 7.51 -22.09
C GLY A 200 -2.08 7.34 -22.97
N GLY A 201 -1.20 8.35 -23.00
CA GLY A 201 0.01 8.40 -23.82
C GLY A 201 -0.29 8.70 -25.29
N GLY A 202 -1.27 9.56 -25.56
CA GLY A 202 -1.70 9.91 -26.93
C GLY A 202 -2.48 8.84 -27.68
N ARG A 203 -2.89 7.75 -27.03
CA ARG A 203 -3.68 6.68 -27.66
C ARG A 203 -5.16 7.06 -27.75
N PRO A 204 -5.82 6.85 -28.91
CA PRO A 204 -7.25 7.13 -29.06
C PRO A 204 -8.09 6.40 -28.00
N LEU A 205 -9.13 7.07 -27.48
CA LEU A 205 -10.00 6.52 -26.45
C LEU A 205 -10.60 5.16 -26.85
N ALA A 206 -11.07 5.04 -28.09
CA ALA A 206 -11.64 3.79 -28.60
C ALA A 206 -10.67 2.59 -28.51
N GLN A 207 -9.39 2.82 -28.82
CA GLN A 207 -8.36 1.78 -28.68
C GLN A 207 -8.13 1.42 -27.21
N ARG A 208 -8.10 2.41 -26.32
CA ARG A 208 -7.92 2.18 -24.88
C ARG A 208 -9.10 1.43 -24.25
N VAL A 209 -10.32 1.70 -24.71
CA VAL A 209 -11.52 0.95 -24.32
C VAL A 209 -11.39 -0.51 -24.74
N ALA A 210 -11.03 -0.78 -26.00
CA ALA A 210 -10.83 -2.15 -26.49
C ALA A 210 -9.73 -2.90 -25.72
N ASP A 211 -8.59 -2.24 -25.47
CA ASP A 211 -7.49 -2.81 -24.67
C ASP A 211 -7.95 -3.17 -23.25
N ALA A 212 -8.74 -2.29 -22.62
CA ALA A 212 -9.27 -2.53 -21.28
C ALA A 212 -10.22 -3.72 -21.27
N VAL A 213 -11.18 -3.78 -22.20
CA VAL A 213 -12.13 -4.91 -22.32
C VAL A 213 -11.37 -6.23 -22.48
N HIS A 214 -10.41 -6.29 -23.39
CA HIS A 214 -9.61 -7.50 -23.62
C HIS A 214 -8.79 -7.92 -22.38
N ALA A 215 -8.22 -6.95 -21.65
CA ALA A 215 -7.49 -7.23 -20.42
C ALA A 215 -8.40 -7.83 -19.32
N PHE A 216 -9.61 -7.30 -19.16
CA PHE A 216 -10.59 -7.78 -18.18
C PHE A 216 -11.19 -9.14 -18.57
N GLU A 217 -11.43 -9.37 -19.87
CA GLU A 217 -11.85 -10.67 -20.39
C GLU A 217 -10.83 -11.77 -20.03
N GLY A 218 -9.53 -11.46 -20.15
CA GLY A 218 -8.44 -12.37 -19.76
C GLY A 218 -8.42 -12.79 -18.28
N ILE A 219 -9.12 -12.06 -17.40
CA ILE A 219 -9.31 -12.43 -15.98
C ILE A 219 -10.74 -12.88 -15.66
N GLY A 220 -11.56 -13.11 -16.69
CA GLY A 220 -12.93 -13.60 -16.60
C GLY A 220 -13.93 -12.55 -16.13
N ILE A 221 -13.70 -11.27 -16.43
CA ILE A 221 -14.66 -10.18 -16.21
C ILE A 221 -15.33 -9.80 -17.52
N THR A 222 -16.65 -9.79 -17.53
CA THR A 222 -17.44 -9.45 -18.73
C THR A 222 -17.58 -7.94 -18.91
N VAL A 223 -17.88 -7.52 -20.15
CA VAL A 223 -18.19 -6.12 -20.46
C VAL A 223 -19.37 -5.63 -19.61
N ASP A 224 -20.40 -6.43 -19.41
CA ASP A 224 -21.57 -6.07 -18.59
C ASP A 224 -21.17 -5.74 -17.13
N GLN A 225 -20.25 -6.53 -16.55
CA GLN A 225 -19.74 -6.25 -15.20
C GLN A 225 -18.96 -4.93 -15.15
N MET A 226 -18.19 -4.62 -16.20
CA MET A 226 -17.49 -3.33 -16.32
C MET A 226 -18.49 -2.17 -16.46
N GLU A 227 -19.50 -2.30 -17.31
CA GLU A 227 -20.53 -1.26 -17.50
C GLU A 227 -21.31 -0.99 -16.21
N GLN A 228 -21.66 -2.04 -15.46
CA GLN A 228 -22.30 -1.92 -14.14
C GLN A 228 -21.41 -1.15 -13.16
N LYS A 229 -20.10 -1.44 -13.15
CA LYS A 229 -19.13 -0.82 -12.24
C LYS A 229 -19.06 0.71 -12.36
N VAL A 230 -19.16 1.22 -13.58
CA VAL A 230 -19.16 2.68 -13.87
C VAL A 230 -20.54 3.25 -14.15
N SER A 231 -21.59 2.40 -14.09
CA SER A 231 -22.98 2.75 -14.37
C SER A 231 -23.18 3.43 -15.74
N ARG A 232 -22.41 3.01 -16.75
CA ARG A 232 -22.46 3.54 -18.12
C ARG A 232 -22.13 2.46 -19.14
N LYS A 233 -22.79 2.55 -20.30
CA LYS A 233 -22.48 1.74 -21.47
C LYS A 233 -21.09 2.07 -22.03
N THR A 234 -20.45 1.07 -22.61
CA THR A 234 -19.07 1.12 -23.15
C THR A 234 -18.88 2.29 -24.12
N GLU A 235 -19.88 2.57 -24.94
CA GLU A 235 -19.91 3.69 -25.90
C GLU A 235 -19.83 5.08 -25.24
N LYS A 236 -20.20 5.17 -23.96
CA LYS A 236 -20.22 6.42 -23.17
C LYS A 236 -19.08 6.48 -22.16
N TRP A 237 -18.13 5.57 -22.22
CA TRP A 237 -16.97 5.61 -21.33
C TRP A 237 -16.09 6.82 -21.65
N THR A 238 -15.63 7.45 -20.58
CA THR A 238 -14.73 8.59 -20.61
C THR A 238 -13.28 8.14 -20.41
N GLU A 239 -12.33 9.03 -20.66
CA GLU A 239 -10.92 8.79 -20.35
C GLU A 239 -10.70 8.46 -18.87
N HIS A 240 -11.49 9.10 -18.00
CA HIS A 240 -11.49 8.83 -16.56
C HIS A 240 -11.91 7.39 -16.25
N ASP A 241 -12.99 6.90 -16.89
CA ASP A 241 -13.47 5.53 -16.68
C ASP A 241 -12.39 4.51 -17.09
N VAL A 242 -11.75 4.72 -18.24
CA VAL A 242 -10.69 3.83 -18.73
C VAL A 242 -9.42 3.89 -17.86
N ALA A 243 -9.03 5.08 -17.39
CA ALA A 243 -7.93 5.24 -16.44
C ALA A 243 -8.22 4.49 -15.13
N GLN A 244 -9.45 4.60 -14.61
CA GLN A 244 -9.90 3.89 -13.42
C GLN A 244 -9.82 2.36 -13.61
N PHE A 245 -10.26 1.85 -14.76
CA PHE A 245 -10.13 0.42 -15.08
C PHE A 245 -8.67 -0.03 -15.12
N GLY A 246 -7.77 0.80 -15.65
CA GLY A 246 -6.32 0.54 -15.59
C GLY A 246 -5.80 0.38 -14.16
N VAL A 247 -6.19 1.29 -13.25
CA VAL A 247 -5.82 1.21 -11.82
C VAL A 247 -6.40 -0.04 -11.16
N ILE A 248 -7.67 -0.37 -11.43
CA ILE A 248 -8.33 -1.58 -10.91
C ILE A 248 -7.59 -2.83 -11.37
N PHE A 249 -7.34 -2.95 -12.68
CA PHE A 249 -6.66 -4.11 -13.25
C PHE A 249 -5.28 -4.33 -12.65
N LYS A 250 -4.49 -3.26 -12.51
CA LYS A 250 -3.17 -3.35 -11.88
C LYS A 250 -3.23 -3.68 -10.39
N SER A 251 -4.26 -3.21 -9.67
CA SER A 251 -4.47 -3.56 -8.26
C SER A 251 -4.81 -5.05 -8.09
N ILE A 252 -5.64 -5.60 -8.99
CA ILE A 252 -5.93 -7.05 -9.06
C ILE A 252 -4.66 -7.85 -9.38
N GLN A 253 -3.90 -7.43 -10.41
CA GLN A 253 -2.67 -8.12 -10.83
C GLN A 253 -1.61 -8.18 -9.70
N ARG A 254 -1.59 -7.18 -8.81
CA ARG A 254 -0.70 -7.13 -7.65
C ARG A 254 -1.24 -7.88 -6.42
N GLY A 255 -2.45 -8.42 -6.48
CA GLY A 255 -3.10 -9.09 -5.35
C GLY A 255 -3.50 -8.13 -4.22
N GLU A 256 -3.62 -6.83 -4.50
CA GLU A 256 -4.13 -5.84 -3.53
C GLU A 256 -5.62 -6.01 -3.28
N VAL A 257 -6.33 -6.53 -4.29
CA VAL A 257 -7.76 -6.85 -4.30
C VAL A 257 -8.00 -8.13 -5.09
N SER A 258 -9.04 -8.86 -4.73
CA SER A 258 -9.55 -9.94 -5.58
C SER A 258 -10.50 -9.40 -6.64
N ARG A 259 -10.60 -10.15 -7.74
CA ARG A 259 -11.60 -9.90 -8.79
C ARG A 259 -13.00 -9.79 -8.23
N ASP A 260 -13.41 -10.74 -7.39
CA ASP A 260 -14.78 -10.84 -6.89
C ASP A 260 -15.11 -9.75 -5.87
N GLU A 261 -14.11 -9.12 -5.26
CA GLU A 261 -14.28 -7.92 -4.43
C GLU A 261 -14.54 -6.67 -5.29
N GLU A 262 -13.90 -6.57 -6.46
CA GLU A 262 -14.10 -5.44 -7.36
C GLU A 262 -15.28 -5.59 -8.31
N PHE A 263 -15.59 -6.81 -8.72
CA PHE A 263 -16.69 -7.15 -9.60
C PHE A 263 -17.49 -8.28 -8.94
N PRO A 264 -18.29 -7.97 -7.91
CA PRO A 264 -19.13 -8.98 -7.29
C PRO A 264 -20.04 -9.61 -8.35
N PRO A 265 -20.25 -10.94 -8.30
CA PRO A 265 -21.19 -11.58 -9.19
C PRO A 265 -22.58 -10.93 -9.03
N PRO A 266 -23.36 -10.81 -10.11
CA PRO A 266 -24.74 -10.38 -9.99
C PRO A 266 -25.44 -11.26 -8.97
N GLN A 267 -25.99 -10.62 -7.93
CA GLN A 267 -26.82 -11.31 -6.96
C GLN A 267 -28.02 -11.83 -7.74
N VAL A 268 -28.15 -13.16 -7.87
CA VAL A 268 -29.41 -13.77 -8.32
C VAL A 268 -30.41 -13.45 -7.22
N THR A 269 -31.19 -12.40 -7.42
CA THR A 269 -32.30 -12.07 -6.53
C THR A 269 -33.32 -13.22 -6.64
N ALA A 270 -33.91 -13.61 -5.51
CA ALA A 270 -34.89 -14.70 -5.45
C ALA A 270 -36.07 -14.52 -6.43
N ASP A 271 -36.29 -13.30 -6.94
CA ASP A 271 -37.27 -12.96 -7.96
C ASP A 271 -37.00 -13.59 -9.34
N GLU A 272 -35.76 -14.00 -9.66
CA GLU A 272 -35.44 -14.72 -10.91
C GLU A 272 -35.62 -16.25 -10.81
N LEU A 273 -35.82 -16.80 -9.61
CA LEU A 273 -36.12 -18.22 -9.39
C LEU A 273 -37.64 -18.52 -9.39
N VAL A 274 -38.49 -17.50 -9.51
CA VAL A 274 -39.95 -17.68 -9.63
C VAL A 274 -40.40 -17.28 -11.04
N GLY A 275 -40.03 -18.09 -12.02
CA GLY A 275 -40.78 -18.18 -13.29
C GLY A 275 -42.19 -18.71 -13.04
N PRO A 276 -43.20 -18.37 -13.88
CA PRO A 276 -44.60 -18.59 -13.57
C PRO A 276 -44.93 -20.07 -13.44
N ALA A 277 -45.60 -20.42 -12.35
CA ALA A 277 -46.11 -21.75 -12.08
C ALA A 277 -47.20 -22.15 -13.09
N GLY A 278 -46.83 -22.96 -14.08
CA GLY A 278 -47.69 -23.91 -14.80
C GLY A 278 -46.76 -25.05 -15.20
N GLU A 279 -47.01 -26.33 -14.91
CA GLU A 279 -48.24 -27.09 -14.81
C GLU A 279 -47.89 -28.36 -14.01
N LYS A 280 -48.71 -28.76 -13.02
CA LYS A 280 -48.44 -29.93 -12.16
C LYS A 280 -48.76 -31.24 -12.91
N PRO A 281 -47.88 -32.26 -12.91
CA PRO A 281 -48.27 -33.61 -13.30
C PRO A 281 -49.11 -34.28 -12.19
N GLN A 282 -50.32 -34.72 -12.52
CA GLN A 282 -51.20 -35.53 -11.69
C GLN A 282 -50.56 -36.89 -11.33
N ALA A 283 -50.44 -37.16 -10.03
CA ALA A 283 -50.15 -38.50 -9.51
C ALA A 283 -51.48 -39.24 -9.29
N ALA A 284 -51.73 -40.28 -10.08
CA ALA A 284 -52.83 -41.21 -9.88
C ALA A 284 -52.41 -42.33 -8.91
N THR A 285 -53.06 -42.37 -7.75
CA THR A 285 -52.97 -43.48 -6.79
C THR A 285 -54.02 -44.55 -7.13
N LYS A 286 -53.59 -45.80 -7.36
CA LYS A 286 -54.44 -46.99 -7.22
C LYS A 286 -53.71 -48.08 -6.43
N SER A 287 -54.10 -48.16 -5.15
CA SER A 287 -54.41 -49.35 -4.34
C SER A 287 -53.61 -50.66 -4.51
N ALA A 288 -52.88 -50.95 -3.43
CA ALA A 288 -52.47 -52.21 -2.81
C ALA A 288 -53.14 -53.53 -3.23
N LYS A 289 -52.33 -54.60 -3.30
CA LYS A 289 -52.53 -55.86 -2.56
C LYS A 289 -51.20 -56.60 -2.36
N ALA A 290 -51.05 -57.18 -1.17
CA ALA A 290 -49.92 -57.95 -0.67
C ALA A 290 -49.93 -59.40 -1.17
N ASP A 291 -48.75 -59.99 -1.35
CA ASP A 291 -48.34 -61.18 -0.60
C ASP A 291 -46.84 -61.47 -0.81
N ALA A 292 -46.16 -61.87 0.27
CA ALA A 292 -44.82 -62.47 0.29
C ALA A 292 -44.97 -64.01 0.12
N PRO A 293 -43.92 -64.86 0.02
CA PRO A 293 -42.51 -64.63 0.38
C PRO A 293 -41.44 -65.22 -0.59
N ASP A 294 -40.18 -64.95 -0.22
CA ASP A 294 -38.87 -65.56 -0.57
C ASP A 294 -38.89 -67.12 -0.64
N PRO A 295 -37.82 -67.87 -1.02
CA PRO A 295 -36.46 -67.48 -1.44
C PRO A 295 -35.84 -68.31 -2.60
N GLN A 296 -34.70 -67.87 -3.13
CA GLN A 296 -33.46 -68.66 -3.34
C GLN A 296 -32.33 -67.81 -3.96
#